data_AF-A0A976L791-F1
#
_entry.id   AF-A0A976L791-F1
#
_cell.length_a   1.000
_cell.length_b   1.000
_cell.length_c   1.000
_cell.angle_alpha   90.00
_cell.angle_beta   90.00
_cell.angle_gamma   90.00
#
_symmetry.space_group_name_H-M   'P 1'
#
loop_
_entity.id
_entity.type
_entity.pdbx_description
1 polymer ?
#
loop_
_entity_poly.entity_id
_entity_poly.type
_entity_poly.pdbx_seq_one_letter_code
_entity_poly.pdbx_strand_id
1 'polypeptide(L)'
;QRAQETAAPIAKAHDIKITTDDRLIEAANIFEGKPFGVGDGVLRRPSAWRHLWNPWRPSWGEPYIEQVNRMFAAIFAANKAANGKDAICVSHQLPIWIMRLGIEHRNFLHDPRKRQCTLASITSVRFDKDGMISGLSYSEPAAHLLPKKS
;
A
#
# COMPACT_ATOMS: atom_id res chain seq x y z
N GLN A 1 -4.68 6.71 -11.76
CA GLN A 1 -5.56 6.06 -12.76
C GLN A 1 -6.03 4.68 -12.30
N ARG A 2 -5.16 3.66 -12.19
CA ARG A 2 -5.56 2.27 -11.83
C ARG A 2 -6.34 2.12 -10.51
N ALA A 3 -5.95 2.85 -9.46
CA ALA A 3 -6.69 2.81 -8.19
C ALA A 3 -8.15 3.27 -8.34
N GLN A 4 -8.41 4.26 -9.21
CA GLN A 4 -9.78 4.71 -9.48
C GLN A 4 -10.58 3.69 -10.31
N GLU A 5 -9.93 3.03 -11.27
CA GLU A 5 -10.56 1.93 -12.04
C GLU A 5 -11.00 0.79 -11.13
N THR A 6 -10.20 0.44 -10.11
CA THR A 6 -10.57 -0.53 -9.07
C THR A 6 -11.68 -0.02 -8.15
N ALA A 7 -11.67 1.27 -7.80
CA ALA A 7 -12.68 1.86 -6.91
C ALA A 7 -14.06 2.02 -7.59
N ALA A 8 -14.11 2.25 -8.90
CA ALA A 8 -15.33 2.48 -9.66
C ALA A 8 -16.42 1.38 -9.51
N PRO A 9 -16.12 0.08 -9.69
CA PRO A 9 -17.14 -0.96 -9.51
C PRO A 9 -17.63 -1.06 -8.06
N ILE A 10 -16.77 -0.84 -7.07
CA ILE A 10 -17.13 -0.84 -5.64
C ILE A 10 -18.08 0.33 -5.36
N ALA A 11 -17.70 1.53 -5.80
CA ALA A 11 -18.50 2.74 -5.61
C ALA A 11 -19.89 2.60 -6.23
N LYS A 12 -19.97 2.05 -7.45
CA LYS A 12 -21.22 1.77 -8.13
C LYS A 12 -22.07 0.73 -7.40
N ALA A 13 -21.47 -0.35 -6.90
CA ALA A 13 -22.19 -1.41 -6.19
C ALA A 13 -22.78 -0.94 -4.84
N HIS A 14 -22.16 0.05 -4.20
CA HIS A 14 -22.58 0.59 -2.91
C HIS A 14 -23.31 1.95 -3.00
N ASP A 15 -23.54 2.48 -4.20
CA ASP A 15 -24.13 3.80 -4.45
C ASP A 15 -23.44 4.94 -3.67
N ILE A 16 -22.10 4.93 -3.67
CA ILE A 16 -21.26 5.92 -2.98
C ILE A 16 -20.42 6.73 -3.97
N LYS A 17 -20.15 7.99 -3.62
CA LYS A 17 -19.23 8.84 -4.38
C LYS A 17 -17.78 8.50 -4.05
N ILE A 18 -16.92 8.48 -5.06
CA ILE A 18 -15.48 8.38 -4.87
C ILE A 18 -14.94 9.75 -4.46
N THR A 19 -14.18 9.78 -3.38
CA THR A 19 -13.35 10.92 -2.99
C THR A 19 -11.89 10.58 -3.29
N THR A 20 -11.18 11.49 -3.95
CA THR A 20 -9.75 11.32 -4.26
C THR A 20 -8.90 11.89 -3.14
N ASP A 21 -7.82 11.18 -2.81
CA ASP A 21 -6.85 11.59 -1.81
C ASP A 21 -5.43 11.31 -2.31
N ASP A 22 -4.65 12.35 -2.51
CA ASP A 22 -3.28 12.25 -3.04
C ASP A 22 -2.35 11.49 -2.09
N ARG A 23 -2.72 11.31 -0.82
CA ARG A 23 -1.95 10.52 0.14
C ARG A 23 -2.05 9.01 -0.11
N LEU A 24 -2.98 8.55 -0.94
CA LEU A 24 -3.17 7.13 -1.31
C LEU A 24 -2.42 6.72 -2.59
N ILE A 25 -1.70 7.64 -3.23
CA ILE A 25 -0.99 7.36 -4.49
C ILE A 25 0.17 6.38 -4.29
N GLU A 26 0.64 5.82 -5.40
CA GLU A 26 1.85 5.00 -5.44
C GLU A 26 3.07 5.77 -4.89
N ALA A 27 4.05 5.04 -4.36
CA ALA A 27 5.32 5.63 -3.98
C ALA A 27 5.94 6.37 -5.18
N ALA A 28 6.40 7.60 -4.98
CA ALA A 28 7.19 8.29 -6.00
C ALA A 28 8.43 7.44 -6.32
N ASN A 29 8.53 6.98 -7.56
CA ASN A 29 9.62 6.12 -8.00
C ASN A 29 10.42 6.89 -9.07
N ILE A 30 11.65 7.30 -8.73
CA ILE A 30 12.54 8.03 -9.65
C ILE A 30 13.02 7.10 -10.81
N PHE A 31 12.64 5.81 -10.78
CA PHE A 31 12.90 4.83 -11.83
C PHE A 31 11.75 4.64 -12.83
N GLU A 32 10.75 5.51 -12.90
CA GLU A 32 9.78 5.51 -14.00
C GLU A 32 10.51 5.47 -15.36
N GLY A 33 10.37 4.36 -16.09
CA GLY A 33 11.06 4.08 -17.35
C GLY A 33 12.20 3.05 -17.32
N LYS A 34 12.58 2.52 -16.14
CA LYS A 34 13.51 1.37 -16.03
C LYS A 34 12.86 0.27 -15.17
N PRO A 35 12.94 -1.02 -15.59
CA PRO A 35 12.27 -2.09 -14.88
C PRO A 35 12.81 -2.21 -13.46
N PHE A 36 11.96 -1.91 -12.48
CA PHE A 36 12.26 -1.97 -11.05
C PHE A 36 11.25 -2.90 -10.36
N GLY A 37 11.30 -4.18 -10.73
CA GLY A 37 10.78 -5.30 -9.96
C GLY A 37 11.93 -6.08 -9.31
N VAL A 38 11.69 -6.66 -8.13
CA VAL A 38 12.62 -7.65 -7.56
C VAL A 38 12.49 -8.93 -8.38
N GLY A 39 13.43 -9.06 -9.31
CA GLY A 39 13.42 -10.02 -10.42
C GLY A 39 14.11 -9.45 -11.68
N ASP A 40 14.13 -8.12 -11.81
CA ASP A 40 14.45 -7.44 -13.07
C ASP A 40 15.93 -7.04 -13.23
N GLY A 41 16.80 -7.58 -12.37
CA GLY A 41 18.25 -7.39 -12.51
C GLY A 41 18.84 -6.13 -11.85
N VAL A 42 18.08 -5.37 -11.06
CA VAL A 42 18.65 -4.27 -10.24
C VAL A 42 19.67 -4.81 -9.23
N LEU A 43 19.38 -5.96 -8.61
CA LEU A 43 20.35 -6.69 -7.78
C LEU A 43 21.54 -7.24 -8.59
N ARG A 44 21.43 -7.36 -9.92
CA ARG A 44 22.53 -7.76 -10.82
C ARG A 44 23.37 -6.58 -11.32
N ARG A 45 23.04 -5.34 -10.95
CA ARG A 45 23.79 -4.13 -11.33
C ARG A 45 24.48 -3.53 -10.11
N PRO A 46 25.78 -3.80 -9.88
CA PRO A 46 26.51 -3.29 -8.73
C PRO A 46 26.47 -1.76 -8.61
N SER A 47 26.39 -1.05 -9.74
CA SER A 47 26.26 0.42 -9.77
C SER A 47 24.94 0.95 -9.22
N ALA A 48 23.88 0.11 -9.13
CA ALA A 48 22.60 0.47 -8.52
C ALA A 48 22.60 0.28 -6.99
N TRP A 49 23.53 -0.49 -6.44
CA TRP A 49 23.55 -0.83 -5.00
C TRP A 49 23.86 0.37 -4.11
N ARG A 50 24.60 1.36 -4.60
CA ARG A 50 24.79 2.65 -3.91
C ARG A 50 23.48 3.38 -3.67
N HIS A 51 22.48 3.14 -4.53
CA HIS A 51 21.11 3.64 -4.40
C HIS A 51 20.19 2.61 -3.71
N LEU A 52 20.71 1.66 -2.94
CA LEU A 52 19.92 0.76 -2.09
C LEU A 52 20.39 0.81 -0.63
N TRP A 53 21.48 1.54 -0.36
CA TRP A 53 22.23 1.44 0.89
C TRP A 53 21.52 2.06 2.10
N ASN A 54 20.64 3.04 1.86
CA ASN A 54 19.84 3.68 2.91
C ASN A 54 18.34 3.70 2.56
N PRO A 55 17.57 2.69 2.98
CA PRO A 55 16.12 2.66 2.78
C PRO A 55 15.35 3.70 3.63
N TRP A 56 15.99 4.34 4.61
CA TRP A 56 15.38 5.33 5.50
C TRP A 56 15.42 6.75 4.96
N ARG A 57 16.37 7.03 4.06
CA ARG A 57 16.44 8.25 3.25
C ARG A 57 16.88 7.87 1.85
N PRO A 58 16.00 7.22 1.08
CA PRO A 58 16.33 6.80 -0.25
C PRO A 58 16.57 8.03 -1.13
N SER A 59 17.69 8.08 -1.84
CA SER A 59 17.88 9.08 -2.91
C SER A 59 17.13 8.72 -4.20
N TRP A 60 16.27 7.70 -4.13
CA TRP A 60 15.58 7.06 -5.26
C TRP A 60 14.05 7.01 -5.10
N GLY A 61 13.50 7.64 -4.06
CA GLY A 61 12.07 7.67 -3.82
C GLY A 61 11.70 8.33 -2.49
N GLU A 62 10.46 8.14 -2.07
CA GLU A 62 9.94 8.59 -0.77
C GLU A 62 10.50 7.72 0.39
N PRO A 63 10.98 8.31 1.49
CA PRO A 63 11.28 7.57 2.71
C PRO A 63 10.09 6.74 3.19
N TYR A 64 10.30 5.48 3.57
CA TYR A 64 9.20 4.62 4.05
C TYR A 64 8.43 5.25 5.22
N ILE A 65 9.09 6.00 6.09
CA ILE A 65 8.44 6.73 7.19
C ILE A 65 7.45 7.78 6.66
N GLU A 66 7.81 8.55 5.64
CA GLU A 66 6.92 9.54 5.02
C GLU A 66 5.73 8.84 4.37
N GLN A 67 5.97 7.70 3.71
CA GLN A 67 4.92 6.89 3.11
C GLN A 67 3.94 6.33 4.15
N VAL A 68 4.44 5.80 5.28
CA VAL A 68 3.59 5.37 6.40
C VAL A 68 2.76 6.55 6.91
N ASN A 69 3.41 7.70 7.14
CA ASN A 69 2.75 8.88 7.71
C ASN A 69 1.61 9.38 6.82
N ARG A 70 1.81 9.48 5.50
CA ARG A 70 0.74 9.91 4.59
C ARG A 70 -0.38 8.86 4.49
N MET A 71 -0.04 7.57 4.47
CA MET A 71 -1.03 6.50 4.44
C MET A 71 -1.86 6.48 5.73
N PHE A 72 -1.24 6.69 6.89
CA PHE A 72 -1.93 6.89 8.16
C PHE A 72 -2.86 8.11 8.08
N ALA A 73 -2.36 9.27 7.66
CA ALA A 73 -3.18 10.46 7.54
C ALA A 73 -4.41 10.24 6.63
N ALA A 74 -4.28 9.43 5.57
CA ALA A 74 -5.38 9.05 4.69
C ALA A 74 -6.40 8.14 5.39
N ILE A 75 -5.98 7.04 6.02
CA ILE A 75 -6.92 6.09 6.66
C ILE A 75 -7.60 6.69 7.89
N PHE A 76 -6.92 7.55 8.66
CA PHE A 76 -7.54 8.26 9.78
C PHE A 76 -8.58 9.28 9.29
N ALA A 77 -8.29 9.98 8.20
CA ALA A 77 -9.27 10.88 7.57
C ALA A 77 -10.48 10.12 7.03
N ALA A 78 -10.27 8.95 6.40
CA ALA A 78 -11.33 8.08 5.91
C ALA A 78 -12.20 7.53 7.06
N ASN A 79 -11.57 7.07 8.15
CA ASN A 79 -12.28 6.63 9.36
C ASN A 79 -13.15 7.75 9.96
N LYS A 80 -12.60 8.96 10.08
CA LYS A 80 -13.34 10.13 10.55
C LYS A 80 -14.52 10.48 9.64
N ALA A 81 -14.33 10.43 8.32
CA ALA A 81 -15.38 10.71 7.35
C ALA A 81 -16.50 9.66 7.34
N ALA A 82 -16.17 8.39 7.61
CA ALA A 82 -17.14 7.31 7.67
C ALA A 82 -18.01 7.35 8.93
N ASN A 83 -17.59 8.07 9.98
CA ASN A 83 -18.39 8.39 11.16
C ASN A 83 -19.09 7.16 11.79
N GLY A 84 -18.31 6.13 12.11
CA GLY A 84 -18.80 4.89 12.71
C GLY A 84 -19.26 3.82 11.71
N LYS A 85 -19.14 4.09 10.40
CA LYS A 85 -19.30 3.09 9.32
C LYS A 85 -17.95 2.65 8.78
N ASP A 86 -17.95 1.63 7.93
CA ASP A 86 -16.75 1.20 7.21
C ASP A 86 -16.36 2.19 6.11
N ALA A 87 -15.05 2.38 5.95
CA ALA A 87 -14.46 3.13 4.85
C ALA A 87 -13.65 2.20 3.95
N ILE A 88 -13.72 2.40 2.63
CA ILE A 88 -12.90 1.67 1.67
C ILE A 88 -11.86 2.63 1.07
N CYS A 89 -10.59 2.34 1.31
CA CYS A 89 -9.46 3.04 0.69
C CYS A 89 -8.84 2.14 -0.38
N VAL A 90 -8.71 2.65 -1.61
CA VAL A 90 -8.05 1.92 -2.70
C VAL A 90 -6.69 2.57 -2.98
N SER A 91 -5.63 1.78 -2.91
CA SER A 91 -4.25 2.25 -3.05
C SER A 91 -3.40 1.20 -3.77
N HIS A 92 -2.08 1.32 -3.68
CA HIS A 92 -1.09 0.53 -4.40
C HIS A 92 -0.36 -0.44 -3.47
N GLN A 93 0.25 -1.46 -4.07
CA GLN A 93 0.84 -2.58 -3.33
C GLN A 93 1.86 -2.15 -2.27
N LEU A 94 2.81 -1.30 -2.64
CA LEU A 94 3.89 -0.88 -1.74
C LEU A 94 3.38 0.01 -0.58
N PRO A 95 2.60 1.09 -0.83
CA PRO A 95 2.02 1.89 0.25
C PRO A 95 1.18 1.09 1.24
N ILE A 96 0.33 0.16 0.76
CA ILE A 96 -0.48 -0.72 1.62
C ILE A 96 0.44 -1.60 2.49
N TRP A 97 1.46 -2.22 1.88
CA TRP A 97 2.37 -3.10 2.59
C TRP A 97 3.19 -2.39 3.66
N ILE A 98 3.78 -1.24 3.33
CA ILE A 98 4.60 -0.47 4.26
C ILE A 98 3.75 0.08 5.42
N MET A 99 2.54 0.58 5.13
CA MET A 99 1.56 0.98 6.15
C MET A 99 1.24 -0.18 7.11
N ARG A 100 0.99 -1.38 6.56
CA ARG A 100 0.77 -2.58 7.37
C ARG A 100 1.96 -2.93 8.25
N LEU A 101 3.19 -2.90 7.72
CA LEU A 101 4.40 -3.12 8.53
C LEU A 101 4.50 -2.11 9.68
N GLY A 102 4.10 -0.85 9.43
CA GLY A 102 4.05 0.20 10.46
C GLY A 102 3.07 -0.12 11.60
N ILE A 103 1.87 -0.59 11.27
CA ILE A 103 0.86 -1.03 12.26
C ILE A 103 1.34 -2.26 13.03
N GLU A 104 1.97 -3.22 12.33
CA GLU A 104 2.48 -4.46 12.95
C GLU A 104 3.81 -4.25 13.71
N HIS A 105 4.34 -3.02 13.77
CA HIS A 105 5.65 -2.69 14.36
C HIS A 105 6.81 -3.53 13.82
N ARG A 106 6.79 -3.84 12.52
CA ARG A 106 7.80 -4.64 11.83
C ARG A 106 8.81 -3.77 11.09
N ASN A 107 9.99 -4.34 10.85
CA ASN A 107 11.03 -3.67 10.08
C ASN A 107 10.56 -3.44 8.63
N PHE A 108 10.76 -2.23 8.10
CA PHE A 108 10.47 -1.88 6.71
C PHE A 108 11.43 -2.51 5.70
N LEU A 109 12.56 -3.08 6.14
CA LEU A 109 13.39 -3.93 5.32
C LEU A 109 12.66 -5.25 5.07
N HIS A 110 12.27 -5.49 3.81
CA HIS A 110 11.47 -6.65 3.41
C HIS A 110 11.89 -7.16 2.03
N ASP A 111 11.55 -8.41 1.74
CA ASP A 111 11.60 -8.96 0.37
C ASP A 111 10.32 -8.56 -0.37
N PRO A 112 10.40 -7.76 -1.46
CA PRO A 112 9.23 -7.34 -2.22
C PRO A 112 8.38 -8.47 -2.80
N ARG A 113 8.96 -9.67 -3.00
CA ARG A 113 8.24 -10.85 -3.51
C ARG A 113 7.39 -11.54 -2.44
N LYS A 114 7.64 -11.23 -1.17
CA LYS A 114 6.94 -11.82 -0.02
C LYS A 114 5.84 -10.90 0.54
N ARG A 115 5.53 -9.79 -0.14
CA ARG A 115 4.46 -8.88 0.27
C ARG A 115 3.10 -9.58 0.20
N GLN A 116 2.35 -9.52 1.29
CA GLN A 116 0.93 -9.92 1.29
C GLN A 116 0.11 -8.71 0.87
N CYS A 117 -0.06 -8.56 -0.45
CA CYS A 117 -0.91 -7.55 -1.07
C CYS A 117 -1.12 -7.95 -2.54
N THR A 118 -1.78 -9.09 -2.76
CA THR A 118 -2.09 -9.59 -4.10
C THR A 118 -3.27 -8.83 -4.72
N LEU A 119 -3.56 -9.07 -6.01
CA LEU A 119 -4.69 -8.45 -6.69
C LEU A 119 -5.99 -8.74 -5.95
N ALA A 120 -6.78 -7.70 -5.71
CA ALA A 120 -8.06 -7.76 -4.99
C ALA A 120 -7.96 -8.41 -3.58
N SER A 121 -6.79 -8.33 -2.95
CA SER A 121 -6.63 -8.60 -1.52
C SER A 121 -7.15 -7.43 -0.67
N ILE A 122 -7.51 -7.71 0.58
CA ILE A 122 -8.04 -6.73 1.53
C ILE A 122 -7.16 -6.74 2.78
N THR A 123 -6.69 -5.55 3.17
CA THR A 123 -6.10 -5.31 4.49
C THR A 123 -7.09 -4.47 5.30
N SER A 124 -7.70 -5.06 6.31
CA SER A 124 -8.67 -4.39 7.19
C SER A 124 -7.96 -3.84 8.41
N VAL A 125 -8.09 -2.54 8.64
CA VAL A 125 -7.63 -1.86 9.87
C VAL A 125 -8.85 -1.59 10.74
N ARG A 126 -8.81 -2.05 11.99
CA ARG A 126 -9.88 -1.83 12.96
C ARG A 126 -9.53 -0.66 13.86
N PHE A 127 -10.50 0.23 14.09
CA PHE A 127 -10.40 1.34 15.02
C PHE A 127 -11.25 1.04 16.26
N ASP A 128 -10.78 1.44 17.45
CA ASP A 128 -11.57 1.43 18.67
C ASP A 128 -12.44 2.68 18.81
N LYS A 129 -13.17 2.77 19.93
CA LYS A 129 -14.06 3.89 20.27
C LYS A 129 -13.34 5.23 20.39
N ASP A 130 -12.04 5.23 20.65
CA ASP A 130 -11.21 6.42 20.83
C ASP A 130 -10.54 6.81 19.50
N GLY A 131 -10.86 6.10 18.41
CA GLY A 131 -10.33 6.33 17.08
C GLY A 131 -8.90 5.83 16.90
N MET A 132 -8.40 4.98 17.79
CA MET A 132 -7.07 4.40 17.72
C MET A 132 -7.11 3.04 17.01
N ILE A 133 -6.01 2.67 16.35
CA ILE A 133 -5.91 1.38 15.67
C ILE A 133 -5.86 0.26 16.72
N SER A 134 -6.85 -0.63 16.71
CA SER A 134 -6.99 -1.74 17.65
C SER A 134 -6.67 -3.10 17.04
N GLY A 135 -6.55 -3.18 15.71
CA GLY A 135 -6.12 -4.40 15.06
C GLY A 135 -6.03 -4.32 13.55
N LEU A 136 -5.47 -5.38 12.97
CA LEU A 136 -5.30 -5.56 11.55
C LEU A 136 -5.65 -6.99 11.15
N SER A 137 -6.21 -7.18 9.96
CA SER A 137 -6.38 -8.49 9.33
C SER A 137 -6.16 -8.41 7.83
N TYR A 138 -5.75 -9.53 7.23
CA TYR A 138 -5.52 -9.66 5.79
C TYR A 138 -6.35 -10.81 5.23
N SER A 139 -6.94 -10.61 4.06
CA SER A 139 -7.67 -11.65 3.33
C SER A 139 -7.45 -11.53 1.82
N GLU A 140 -7.63 -12.66 1.11
CA GLU A 140 -7.53 -12.73 -0.35
C GLU A 140 -8.82 -13.35 -0.93
N PRO A 141 -9.96 -12.62 -0.96
CA PRO A 141 -11.22 -13.17 -1.45
C PRO A 141 -11.14 -13.68 -2.89
N ALA A 142 -10.32 -13.01 -3.70
CA ALA A 142 -10.09 -13.33 -5.10
C ALA A 142 -8.86 -14.25 -5.32
N ALA A 143 -8.36 -14.96 -4.30
CA ALA A 143 -7.17 -15.80 -4.42
C ALA A 143 -7.25 -16.82 -5.58
N HIS A 144 -8.46 -17.31 -5.87
CA HIS A 144 -8.73 -18.25 -6.97
C HIS A 144 -8.48 -17.67 -8.38
N LEU A 145 -8.35 -16.34 -8.52
CA LEU A 145 -8.02 -15.67 -9.78
C LEU A 145 -6.50 -15.45 -9.95
N LEU A 146 -5.70 -15.76 -8.94
CA LEU A 146 -4.25 -15.58 -9.03
C LEU A 146 -3.63 -16.68 -9.91
N PRO A 147 -2.59 -16.36 -10.70
CA PRO A 147 -1.87 -17.37 -11.46
C PRO A 147 -1.31 -18.44 -10.52
N LYS A 148 -1.37 -19.72 -10.94
CA LYS A 148 -0.74 -20.81 -10.19
C LYS A 148 0.75 -20.48 -10.06
N LYS A 149 1.28 -20.53 -8.83
CA LYS A 149 2.71 -20.40 -8.59
C LYS A 149 3.41 -21.54 -9.34
N SER A 150 4.21 -21.16 -10.35
CA SER A 150 5.14 -22.05 -11.06
C SER A 150 6.29 -22.45 -10.14
#